data_AF-A0A957GI86-F1
#
_entry.id   AF-A0A957GI86-F1
#
_cell.length_a   1.000
_cell.length_b   1.000
_cell.length_c   1.000
_cell.angle_alpha   90.00
_cell.angle_beta   90.00
_cell.angle_gamma   90.00
#
_symmetry.space_group_name_H-M   'P 1'
#
loop_
_entity.id
_entity.type
_entity.pdbx_description
1 polymer ?
#
loop_
_entity_poly.entity_id
_entity_poly.type
_entity_poly.pdbx_seq_one_letter_code
_entity_poly.pdbx_strand_id
1 'polypeptide(L)'
;MKRRGKGEQRLYEAWFIFAKTMKVKVMKIYLAVCCLNRPFDNQTQTRIHLEAEAILSIIQSVDDGEWEWISSEAVAYEINRTPNEERQERLWSLESRSTKRSQLTDSILHQARQLQRLG
;
A
#
# COMPACT_ATOMS: atom_id res chain seq x y z
N MET A 1 42.91 -12.14 -23.08
CA MET A 1 41.60 -11.52 -23.37
C MET A 1 40.66 -12.58 -23.92
N LYS A 2 39.90 -13.27 -23.06
CA LYS A 2 39.13 -14.48 -23.42
C LYS A 2 37.84 -14.05 -24.11
N ARG A 3 37.66 -14.43 -25.39
CA ARG A 3 36.47 -14.13 -26.20
C ARG A 3 35.27 -14.84 -25.57
N ARG A 4 34.35 -14.11 -24.93
CA ARG A 4 33.04 -14.64 -24.51
C ARG A 4 32.29 -15.13 -25.75
N GLY A 5 31.82 -16.37 -25.71
CA GLY A 5 31.17 -17.01 -26.85
C GLY A 5 29.78 -16.43 -27.11
N LYS A 6 29.38 -16.31 -28.37
CA LYS A 6 28.04 -15.86 -28.83
C LYS A 6 26.87 -16.54 -28.08
N GLY A 7 27.07 -17.73 -27.53
CA GLY A 7 26.07 -18.45 -26.73
C GLY A 7 25.79 -17.82 -25.36
N GLU A 8 26.80 -17.30 -24.66
CA GLU A 8 26.60 -16.63 -23.37
C GLU A 8 25.81 -15.32 -23.53
N GLN A 9 26.13 -14.52 -24.55
CA GLN A 9 25.39 -13.28 -24.84
C GLN A 9 23.91 -13.56 -25.12
N ARG A 10 23.59 -14.61 -25.87
CA ARG A 10 22.20 -15.00 -26.13
C ARG A 10 21.45 -15.45 -24.89
N LEU A 11 22.13 -16.10 -23.94
CA LEU A 11 21.51 -16.48 -22.65
C LEU A 11 21.22 -15.26 -21.78
N TYR A 12 22.14 -14.28 -21.74
CA TYR A 12 21.89 -13.02 -21.03
C TYR A 12 20.76 -12.23 -21.69
N GLU A 13 20.74 -12.11 -23.01
CA GLU A 13 19.65 -11.44 -23.74
C GLU A 13 18.31 -12.15 -23.55
N ALA A 14 18.28 -13.48 -23.62
CA ALA A 14 17.08 -14.27 -23.38
C ALA A 14 16.59 -14.15 -21.92
N TRP A 15 17.50 -14.17 -20.94
CA TRP A 15 17.15 -13.95 -19.53
C TRP A 15 16.65 -12.53 -19.28
N PHE A 16 17.27 -11.52 -19.89
CA PHE A 16 16.82 -10.12 -19.79
C PHE A 16 15.43 -9.94 -20.40
N ILE A 17 15.17 -10.54 -21.57
CA ILE A 17 13.85 -10.53 -22.20
C ILE A 17 12.83 -11.29 -21.34
N PHE A 18 13.19 -12.47 -20.83
CA PHE A 18 12.32 -13.28 -19.97
C PHE A 18 11.95 -12.54 -18.67
N ALA A 19 12.93 -11.97 -17.98
CA ALA A 19 12.73 -11.14 -16.79
C ALA A 19 11.85 -9.91 -17.09
N LYS A 20 12.02 -9.27 -18.25
CA LYS A 20 11.20 -8.13 -18.69
C LYS A 20 9.78 -8.53 -19.09
N THR A 21 9.55 -9.79 -19.44
CA THR A 21 8.26 -10.33 -19.92
C THR A 21 7.44 -10.96 -18.79
N MET A 22 8.06 -11.34 -17.67
CA MET A 22 7.35 -11.81 -16.48
C MET A 22 6.57 -10.67 -15.81
N LYS A 23 5.29 -10.54 -16.14
CA LYS A 23 4.35 -9.73 -15.35
C LYS A 23 4.00 -10.49 -14.08
N VAL A 24 4.78 -10.31 -13.02
CA VAL A 24 4.37 -10.73 -11.67
C VAL A 24 3.19 -9.85 -11.26
N LYS A 25 2.07 -10.48 -10.94
CA LYS A 25 0.89 -9.77 -10.44
C LYS A 25 1.17 -9.35 -9.00
N VAL A 26 1.50 -8.07 -8.82
CA VAL A 26 1.70 -7.46 -7.49
C VAL A 26 0.36 -7.37 -6.76
N MET A 27 0.34 -7.74 -5.48
CA MET A 27 -0.85 -7.63 -4.64
C MET A 27 -1.17 -6.16 -4.37
N LYS A 28 -2.43 -5.75 -4.55
CA LYS A 28 -2.88 -4.38 -4.27
C LYS A 28 -3.69 -4.36 -3.00
N ILE A 29 -3.35 -3.45 -2.10
CA ILE A 29 -4.07 -3.25 -0.84
C ILE A 29 -4.61 -1.83 -0.73
N TYR A 30 -5.66 -1.69 0.08
CA TYR A 30 -6.24 -0.41 0.48
C TYR A 30 -6.46 -0.46 1.99
N LEU A 31 -5.94 0.53 2.72
CA LEU A 31 -6.05 0.62 4.17
C LEU A 31 -6.95 1.80 4.55
N ALA A 32 -7.97 1.54 5.38
CA ALA A 32 -8.78 2.58 6.00
C ALA A 32 -8.00 3.25 7.15
N VAL A 33 -8.37 4.48 7.53
CA VAL A 33 -7.67 5.21 8.61
C VAL A 33 -7.75 4.49 9.95
N CYS A 34 -8.82 3.75 10.22
CA CYS A 34 -8.92 2.92 11.42
C CYS A 34 -7.84 1.83 11.49
N CYS A 35 -7.45 1.23 10.36
CA CYS A 35 -6.35 0.29 10.29
C CYS A 35 -5.03 0.97 10.67
N LEU A 36 -4.79 2.19 10.17
CA LEU A 36 -3.58 2.96 10.45
C LEU A 36 -3.49 3.43 11.91
N ASN A 37 -4.61 3.48 12.63
CA ASN A 37 -4.61 3.79 14.06
C ASN A 37 -4.16 2.62 14.93
N ARG A 38 -4.29 1.36 14.47
CA ARG A 38 -4.03 0.18 15.31
C ARG A 38 -2.65 0.13 15.95
N PRO A 39 -1.55 0.48 15.25
CA PRO A 39 -0.23 0.54 15.87
C PRO A 39 -0.09 1.57 17.01
N PHE A 40 -1.01 2.53 17.09
CA PHE A 40 -0.98 3.64 18.06
C PHE A 40 -2.10 3.57 19.10
N ASP A 41 -2.99 2.58 19.01
CA ASP A 41 -4.02 2.31 20.00
C ASP A 41 -3.43 1.65 21.25
N ASN A 42 -4.20 1.60 22.34
CA ASN A 42 -3.77 0.96 23.57
C ASN A 42 -3.56 -0.55 23.38
N GLN A 43 -2.31 -0.99 23.45
CA GLN A 43 -1.87 -2.36 23.19
C GLN A 43 -2.13 -3.33 24.35
N THR A 44 -2.78 -2.91 25.44
CA THR A 44 -3.07 -3.79 26.59
C THR A 44 -4.00 -4.94 26.25
N GLN A 45 -4.86 -4.78 25.24
CA GLN A 45 -5.71 -5.86 24.74
C GLN A 45 -4.98 -6.65 23.66
N THR A 46 -4.83 -7.96 23.86
CA THR A 46 -4.17 -8.88 22.91
C THR A 46 -4.70 -8.73 21.49
N ARG A 47 -6.01 -8.53 21.32
CA ARG A 47 -6.61 -8.31 20.00
C ARG A 47 -6.05 -7.08 19.29
N ILE A 48 -5.96 -5.95 19.98
CA ILE A 48 -5.44 -4.69 19.41
C ILE A 48 -3.96 -4.88 19.04
N HIS A 49 -3.20 -5.57 19.90
CA HIS A 49 -1.81 -5.90 19.62
C HIS A 49 -1.63 -6.74 18.36
N LEU A 50 -2.40 -7.82 18.20
CA LEU A 50 -2.34 -8.65 17.00
C LEU A 50 -2.78 -7.90 15.74
N GLU A 51 -3.81 -7.05 15.84
CA GLU A 51 -4.23 -6.20 14.72
C GLU A 51 -3.14 -5.17 14.34
N ALA A 52 -2.43 -4.59 15.32
CA ALA A 52 -1.30 -3.71 15.09
C ALA A 52 -0.15 -4.41 14.36
N GLU A 53 0.27 -5.58 14.84
CA GLU A 53 1.33 -6.38 14.22
C GLU A 53 0.97 -6.80 12.78
N ALA A 54 -0.29 -7.14 12.53
CA ALA A 54 -0.78 -7.44 11.19
C ALA A 54 -0.64 -6.24 10.25
N ILE A 55 -1.04 -5.03 10.70
CA ILE A 55 -0.90 -3.81 9.90
C ILE A 55 0.57 -3.47 9.64
N LEU A 56 1.43 -3.58 10.65
CA LEU A 56 2.87 -3.33 10.48
C LEU A 56 3.52 -4.32 9.51
N SER A 57 3.14 -5.59 9.56
CA SER A 57 3.62 -6.62 8.63
C SER A 57 3.19 -6.34 7.18
N ILE A 58 1.96 -5.87 7.00
CA ILE A 58 1.44 -5.44 5.69
C ILE A 58 2.25 -4.24 5.16
N ILE A 59 2.52 -3.25 6.01
CA ILE A 59 3.33 -2.09 5.64
C ILE A 59 4.76 -2.51 5.28
N GLN A 60 5.36 -3.44 6.03
CA GLN A 60 6.66 -4.00 5.69
C GLN A 60 6.66 -4.66 4.29
N SER A 61 5.60 -5.40 3.95
CA SER A 61 5.47 -6.00 2.60
C SER A 61 5.37 -4.95 1.48
N VAL A 62 4.85 -3.77 1.79
CA VAL A 62 4.83 -2.61 0.87
C VAL A 62 6.23 -1.99 0.76
N ASP A 63 6.91 -1.81 1.90
CA ASP A 63 8.27 -1.26 1.96
C ASP A 63 9.27 -2.17 1.22
N ASP A 64 9.08 -3.50 1.28
CA ASP A 64 9.87 -4.51 0.56
C ASP A 64 9.54 -4.58 -0.95
N GLY A 65 8.53 -3.83 -1.41
CA GLY A 65 8.11 -3.78 -2.80
C GLY A 65 7.33 -5.01 -3.27
N GLU A 66 6.91 -5.88 -2.36
CA GLU A 66 6.11 -7.06 -2.68
C GLU A 66 4.66 -6.68 -2.98
N TRP A 67 4.14 -5.65 -2.32
CA TRP A 67 2.74 -5.21 -2.39
C TRP A 67 2.65 -3.74 -2.81
N GLU A 68 1.60 -3.37 -3.55
CA GLU A 68 1.25 -1.98 -3.86
C GLU A 68 0.16 -1.49 -2.90
N TRP A 69 0.45 -0.43 -2.16
CA TRP A 69 -0.57 0.25 -1.35
C TRP A 69 -1.22 1.39 -2.13
N ILE A 70 -2.51 1.26 -2.40
CA ILE A 70 -3.35 2.30 -2.98
C ILE A 70 -4.06 3.06 -1.83
N SER A 71 -3.72 4.34 -1.67
CA SER A 71 -4.40 5.29 -0.77
C SER A 71 -5.40 6.15 -1.56
N SER A 72 -6.15 7.03 -0.89
CA SER A 72 -7.09 7.96 -1.54
C SER A 72 -7.16 9.33 -0.87
N GLU A 73 -7.74 10.32 -1.55
CA GLU A 73 -8.09 11.61 -0.96
C GLU A 73 -9.08 11.48 0.22
N ALA A 74 -9.91 10.43 0.27
CA ALA A 74 -10.78 10.18 1.41
C ALA A 74 -9.98 9.81 2.67
N VAL A 75 -8.94 8.97 2.53
CA VAL A 75 -7.99 8.65 3.62
C VAL A 75 -7.28 9.91 4.09
N ALA A 76 -6.76 10.71 3.14
CA ALA A 76 -6.12 11.98 3.45
C ALA A 76 -7.04 12.95 4.22
N TYR A 77 -8.30 13.04 3.79
CA TYR A 77 -9.31 13.85 4.47
C TYR A 77 -9.57 13.37 5.91
N GLU A 78 -9.74 12.06 6.12
CA GLU A 78 -9.94 11.48 7.47
C GLU A 78 -8.73 11.70 8.39
N ILE A 79 -7.49 11.55 7.89
CA ILE A 79 -6.27 11.84 8.66
C ILE A 79 -6.26 13.32 9.06
N ASN A 80 -6.53 14.23 8.12
CA ASN A 80 -6.58 15.68 8.38
C ASN A 80 -7.66 16.09 9.39
N ARG A 81 -8.70 15.28 9.58
CA ARG A 81 -9.77 15.49 10.57
C ARG A 81 -9.45 14.89 11.95
N THR A 82 -8.30 14.24 12.12
CA THR A 82 -7.84 13.71 13.42
C THR A 82 -7.52 14.89 14.36
N PRO A 83 -8.21 15.04 15.51
CA PRO A 83 -8.06 16.23 16.36
C PRO A 83 -6.73 16.30 17.12
N ASN A 84 -6.10 15.16 17.38
CA ASN A 84 -4.83 15.10 18.09
C ASN A 84 -3.68 15.18 17.08
N GLU A 85 -2.91 16.25 17.16
CA GLU A 85 -1.82 16.55 16.21
C GLU A 85 -0.74 15.46 16.19
N GLU A 86 -0.31 14.98 17.35
CA GLU A 86 0.68 13.90 17.44
C GLU A 86 0.18 12.61 16.75
N ARG A 87 -1.10 12.26 16.93
CA ARG A 87 -1.73 11.12 16.26
C ARG A 87 -1.83 11.36 14.75
N GLN A 88 -2.16 12.59 14.33
CA GLN A 88 -2.21 12.94 12.91
C GLN A 88 -0.83 12.80 12.24
N GLU A 89 0.24 13.28 12.88
CA GLU A 89 1.62 13.13 12.39
C GLU A 89 2.00 11.66 12.26
N ARG A 90 1.68 10.83 13.26
CA ARG A 90 1.91 9.39 13.22
C ARG A 90 1.16 8.72 12.06
N LEU A 91 -0.10 9.09 11.81
CA LEU A 91 -0.86 8.56 10.67
C LEU A 91 -0.24 8.97 9.34
N TRP A 92 0.19 10.22 9.18
CA TRP A 92 0.89 10.68 7.98
C TRP A 92 2.22 9.95 7.78
N SER A 93 2.94 9.66 8.87
CA SER A 93 4.17 8.88 8.80
C SER A 93 3.92 7.51 8.16
N LEU A 94 2.82 6.82 8.48
CA LEU A 94 2.45 5.56 7.85
C LEU A 94 1.97 5.75 6.41
N GLU A 95 1.01 6.64 6.18
CA GLU A 95 0.39 6.84 4.86
C GLU A 95 1.39 7.27 3.78
N SER A 96 2.48 7.94 4.16
CA SER A 96 3.57 8.32 3.26
C SER A 96 4.24 7.15 2.52
N ARG A 97 4.07 5.91 3.01
CA ARG A 97 4.55 4.67 2.36
C ARG A 97 3.61 4.18 1.26
N SER A 98 2.45 4.81 1.06
CA SER A 98 1.53 4.41 0.01
C SER A 98 2.15 4.56 -1.38
N THR A 99 2.02 3.52 -2.20
CA THR A 99 2.62 3.47 -3.53
C THR A 99 1.89 4.39 -4.51
N LYS A 100 0.57 4.54 -4.36
CA LYS A 100 -0.28 5.38 -5.23
C LYS A 100 -1.38 6.04 -4.41
N ARG A 101 -1.78 7.25 -4.80
CA ARG A 101 -2.95 7.92 -4.25
C ARG A 101 -4.01 8.13 -5.34
N SER A 102 -5.22 7.66 -5.08
CA SER A 102 -6.37 7.85 -5.97
C SER A 102 -7.11 9.15 -5.63
N GLN A 103 -7.42 9.92 -6.66
CA GLN A 103 -8.26 11.11 -6.55
C GLN A 103 -9.74 10.74 -6.44
N LEU A 104 -10.52 11.55 -5.71
CA LEU A 104 -11.97 11.42 -5.72
C LEU A 104 -12.51 12.08 -6.98
N THR A 105 -13.18 11.28 -7.82
CA THR A 105 -13.83 11.75 -9.04
C THR A 105 -15.34 11.83 -8.85
N ASP A 106 -16.02 12.62 -9.68
CA ASP A 106 -17.49 12.70 -9.65
C ASP A 106 -18.16 11.34 -9.83
N SER A 107 -17.57 10.44 -10.64
CA SER A 107 -18.05 9.07 -10.81
C SER A 107 -17.96 8.27 -9.51
N ILE A 108 -16.82 8.35 -8.81
CA ILE A 108 -16.63 7.67 -7.52
C ILE A 108 -17.62 8.22 -6.48
N LEU A 109 -17.78 9.54 -6.42
CA LEU A 109 -18.74 10.18 -5.51
C LEU A 109 -20.18 9.81 -5.83
N HIS A 110 -20.54 9.72 -7.12
CA HIS A 110 -21.86 9.28 -7.55
C HIS A 110 -22.12 7.84 -7.11
N GLN A 111 -21.17 6.93 -7.35
CA GLN A 111 -21.27 5.53 -6.92
C GLN A 111 -21.37 5.41 -5.40
N ALA A 112 -20.56 6.15 -4.65
CA ALA A 112 -20.63 6.18 -3.18
C ALA A 112 -22.02 6.60 -2.69
N ARG A 113 -22.64 7.62 -3.29
CA ARG A 113 -24.02 8.04 -2.97
C ARG A 113 -25.06 6.97 -3.30
N GLN A 114 -24.87 6.19 -4.37
CA GLN A 114 -25.77 5.07 -4.65
C GLN A 114 -25.61 3.96 -3.61
N LEU A 115 -24.38 3.62 -3.24
CA LEU A 115 -24.11 2.61 -2.22
C LEU A 115 -24.66 3.02 -0.84
N GLN A 116 -24.54 4.29 -0.45
CA GLN A 116 -25.10 4.82 0.79
C GLN A 116 -26.63 4.72 0.87
N ARG A 117 -27.33 4.67 -0.28
CA ARG A 117 -28.79 4.49 -0.29
C ARG A 117 -29.20 3.04 0.00
N LEU A 118 -28.25 2.10 -0.06
CA LEU A 118 -28.50 0.68 0.17
C LEU A 118 -28.35 0.27 1.65
N GLY A 119 -27.80 1.13 2.51
CA GLY A 119 -27.64 0.90 3.96
C GLY A 119 -26.45 1.66 4.54
#